data_AF-A0A1X1D510-F1
#
_entry.id   AF-A0A1X1D510-F1
#
_cell.length_a   1.000
_cell.length_b   1.000
_cell.length_c   1.000
_cell.angle_alpha   90.00
_cell.angle_beta   90.00
_cell.angle_gamma   90.00
#
_symmetry.space_group_name_H-M   'P 1'
#
loop_
_entity.id
_entity.type
_entity.pdbx_description
1 polymer ?
#
loop_
_entity_poly.entity_id
_entity_poly.type
_entity_poly.pdbx_seq_one_letter_code
_entity_poly.pdbx_strand_id
1 'polypeptide(L)'
;MDINKFLIHGKDHRELMLRFEQMNMLLHQLTDGEYHSLDVYMNNCNHLREQVRIAMALLRNSEFEEYLIQNDAALFYNLQSVMLAVSMLKNFLENLSGTMRRSILESV
;
A
#
# COMPACT_ATOMS: atom_id res chain seq x y z
N MET A 1 -23.82 0.84 14.67
CA MET A 1 -22.81 -0.22 14.72
C MET A 1 -23.51 -1.53 15.03
N ASP A 2 -23.52 -2.47 14.09
CA ASP A 2 -24.12 -3.81 14.29
C ASP A 2 -23.13 -4.68 15.07
N ILE A 3 -23.50 -5.04 16.30
CA ILE A 3 -22.64 -5.80 17.23
C ILE A 3 -22.24 -7.16 16.61
N ASN A 4 -23.11 -7.78 15.82
CA ASN A 4 -22.81 -9.06 15.19
C ASN A 4 -21.72 -8.91 14.12
N LYS A 5 -21.81 -7.86 13.29
CA LYS A 5 -20.78 -7.57 12.29
C LYS A 5 -19.44 -7.22 12.92
N PHE A 6 -19.43 -6.48 14.03
CA PHE A 6 -18.20 -6.21 14.79
C PHE A 6 -17.58 -7.48 15.37
N LEU A 7 -18.37 -8.43 15.86
CA LEU A 7 -17.85 -9.71 16.37
C LEU A 7 -17.23 -10.58 15.27
N ILE A 8 -17.78 -10.52 14.05
CA ILE A 8 -17.30 -11.28 12.90
C ILE A 8 -16.03 -10.63 12.31
N HIS A 9 -16.04 -9.32 12.08
CA HIS A 9 -14.99 -8.62 11.33
C HIS A 9 -14.02 -7.82 12.19
N GLY A 10 -14.27 -7.65 13.50
CA GLY A 10 -13.48 -6.78 14.37
C GLY A 10 -12.02 -7.21 14.55
N LYS A 11 -11.70 -8.49 14.33
CA LYS A 11 -10.31 -8.95 14.28
C LYS A 11 -9.61 -8.44 13.02
N ASP A 12 -10.22 -8.65 11.86
CA ASP A 12 -9.66 -8.25 10.56
C ASP A 12 -9.60 -6.73 10.42
N HIS A 13 -10.58 -6.01 10.99
CA HIS A 13 -10.57 -4.54 11.06
C HIS A 13 -9.38 -4.00 11.86
N ARG A 14 -9.14 -4.54 13.06
CA ARG A 14 -7.97 -4.15 13.88
C ARG A 14 -6.65 -4.50 13.21
N GLU A 15 -6.57 -5.67 12.59
CA GLU A 15 -5.40 -6.07 11.82
C GLU A 15 -5.17 -5.07 10.67
N LEU A 16 -6.21 -4.72 9.92
CA LEU A 16 -6.12 -3.77 8.81
C LEU A 16 -5.67 -2.37 9.28
N MET A 17 -6.16 -1.90 10.43
CA MET A 17 -5.70 -0.65 11.04
C MET A 17 -4.20 -0.68 11.35
N LEU A 18 -3.72 -1.75 11.99
CA LEU A 18 -2.30 -1.92 12.29
C LEU A 18 -1.44 -1.89 11.01
N ARG A 19 -1.91 -2.57 9.95
CA ARG A 19 -1.22 -2.56 8.64
C ARG A 19 -1.20 -1.16 8.04
N PHE A 20 -2.31 -0.42 8.13
CA PHE A 20 -2.41 0.94 7.62
C PHE A 20 -1.49 1.92 8.37
N GLU A 21 -1.37 1.80 9.70
CA GLU A 21 -0.42 2.58 10.49
C GLU A 21 1.04 2.31 10.06
N GLN A 22 1.39 1.04 9.85
CA GLN A 22 2.70 0.64 9.35
C GLN A 22 2.97 1.18 7.94
N MET A 23 1.96 1.17 7.05
CA MET A 23 2.07 1.78 5.73
C MET A 23 2.33 3.27 5.81
N ASN A 24 1.59 4.01 6.64
CA ASN A 24 1.79 5.46 6.78
C ASN A 24 3.19 5.80 7.28
N MET A 25 3.70 5.05 8.26
CA MET A 25 5.07 5.22 8.74
C MET A 25 6.09 5.03 7.61
N LEU A 26 5.95 3.97 6.81
CA LEU A 26 6.83 3.69 5.69
C LEU A 26 6.72 4.75 4.58
N LEU A 27 5.51 5.21 4.27
CA LEU A 27 5.27 6.27 3.28
C LEU A 27 5.89 7.59 3.71
N HIS A 28 5.79 7.96 4.98
CA HIS A 28 6.47 9.14 5.51
C HIS A 28 7.99 9.01 5.38
N GLN A 29 8.57 7.87 5.73
CA GLN A 29 10.00 7.63 5.54
C GLN A 29 10.41 7.71 4.06
N LEU A 30 9.61 7.15 3.15
CA LEU A 30 9.91 7.17 1.72
C LEU A 30 9.76 8.56 1.08
N THR A 31 8.96 9.44 1.69
CA THR A 31 8.69 10.80 1.18
C THR A 31 9.71 11.80 1.71
N ASP A 32 9.97 11.79 3.01
CA ASP A 32 10.75 12.82 3.71
C ASP A 32 12.09 12.31 4.25
N GLY A 33 12.35 11.00 4.17
CA GLY A 33 13.53 10.38 4.75
C GLY A 33 14.81 10.64 3.96
N GLU A 34 15.87 11.04 4.67
CA GLU A 34 17.22 11.05 4.13
C GLU A 34 17.82 9.64 4.20
N TYR A 35 18.01 9.03 3.03
CA TYR A 35 18.54 7.68 2.91
C TYR A 35 20.05 7.68 2.80
N HIS A 36 20.70 7.03 3.76
CA HIS A 36 22.16 6.87 3.81
C HIS A 36 22.67 5.84 2.79
N SER A 37 21.80 4.97 2.29
CA SER A 37 22.08 4.04 1.20
C SER A 37 20.83 3.65 0.43
N LEU A 38 21.02 3.21 -0.81
CA LEU A 38 19.95 2.66 -1.64
C LEU A 38 19.34 1.40 -1.04
N ASP A 39 20.12 0.57 -0.34
CA ASP A 39 19.62 -0.66 0.28
C ASP A 39 18.58 -0.39 1.35
N VAL A 40 18.76 0.66 2.15
CA VAL A 40 17.78 1.07 3.18
C VAL A 40 16.48 1.55 2.52
N TYR A 41 16.59 2.34 1.44
CA TYR A 41 15.43 2.75 0.65
C TYR A 41 14.67 1.55 0.07
N MET A 42 15.40 0.61 -0.54
CA MET A 42 14.82 -0.60 -1.11
C MET A 42 14.19 -1.50 -0.06
N ASN A 43 14.76 -1.57 1.14
CA ASN A 43 14.17 -2.30 2.25
C ASN A 43 12.81 -1.70 2.67
N ASN A 44 12.70 -0.37 2.76
CA ASN A 44 11.43 0.31 3.04
C ASN A 44 10.38 0.05 1.95
N CYS A 45 10.77 0.09 0.67
CA CYS A 45 9.90 -0.27 -0.45
C CYS A 45 9.39 -1.71 -0.34
N ASN A 46 10.27 -2.66 0.02
CA ASN A 46 9.89 -4.06 0.19
C ASN A 46 8.92 -4.26 1.35
N HIS A 47 9.15 -3.57 2.48
CA HIS A 47 8.22 -3.58 3.60
C HIS A 47 6.87 -2.97 3.23
N LEU A 48 6.84 -1.84 2.53
CA LEU A 48 5.61 -1.21 2.09
C LEU A 48 4.81 -2.15 1.18
N ARG A 49 5.49 -2.78 0.21
CA ARG A 49 4.88 -3.78 -0.68
C ARG A 49 4.25 -4.93 0.11
N GLU A 50 4.92 -5.41 1.15
CA GLU A 50 4.40 -6.50 1.97
C GLU A 50 3.17 -6.10 2.77
N GLN A 51 3.16 -4.90 3.37
CA GLN A 51 1.98 -4.40 4.08
C GLN A 51 0.79 -4.24 3.14
N VAL A 52 0.99 -3.67 1.95
CA VAL A 52 -0.05 -3.54 0.92
C VAL A 52 -0.58 -4.92 0.51
N ARG A 53 0.30 -5.92 0.32
CA ARG A 53 -0.10 -7.29 -0.02
C ARG A 53 -1.00 -7.91 1.06
N ILE A 54 -0.65 -7.73 2.33
CA ILE A 54 -1.43 -8.27 3.46
C ILE A 54 -2.79 -7.58 3.56
N ALA A 55 -2.84 -6.24 3.49
CA ALA A 55 -4.10 -5.50 3.51
C ALA A 55 -5.01 -5.91 2.35
N MET A 56 -4.45 -6.12 1.17
CA MET A 56 -5.20 -6.60 0.02
C MET A 56 -5.74 -8.01 0.18
N ALA A 57 -5.03 -8.89 0.87
CA ALA A 57 -5.54 -10.22 1.16
C ALA A 57 -6.78 -10.17 2.05
N LEU A 58 -6.82 -9.24 3.01
CA LEU A 58 -8.00 -9.01 3.86
C LEU A 58 -9.18 -8.46 3.05
N LEU A 59 -8.94 -7.48 2.17
CA LEU A 59 -9.97 -6.85 1.34
C LEU A 59 -10.52 -7.75 0.22
N ARG A 60 -9.91 -8.92 -0.04
CA ARG A 60 -10.48 -9.90 -1.00
C ARG A 60 -11.77 -10.55 -0.49
N ASN A 61 -12.05 -10.48 0.80
CA ASN A 61 -13.33 -10.90 1.34
C ASN A 61 -14.35 -9.78 1.14
N SER A 62 -15.30 -9.98 0.21
CA SER A 62 -16.32 -8.98 -0.12
C SER A 62 -17.21 -8.60 1.06
N GLU A 63 -17.51 -9.53 1.96
CA GLU A 63 -18.30 -9.25 3.16
C GLU A 63 -17.54 -8.31 4.10
N PHE A 64 -16.23 -8.53 4.25
CA PHE A 64 -15.37 -7.66 5.04
C PHE A 64 -15.18 -6.28 4.38
N GLU A 65 -15.05 -6.24 3.06
CA GLU A 65 -14.98 -4.99 2.30
C GLU A 65 -16.26 -4.15 2.49
N GLU A 66 -17.44 -4.75 2.34
CA GLU A 66 -18.72 -4.08 2.59
C GLU A 66 -18.85 -3.61 4.04
N TYR A 67 -18.44 -4.44 4.99
CA TYR A 67 -18.37 -4.05 6.40
C TYR A 67 -17.50 -2.81 6.59
N LEU A 68 -16.32 -2.78 5.97
CA LEU A 68 -15.37 -1.69 6.09
C LEU A 68 -15.94 -0.40 5.48
N ILE A 69 -16.55 -0.46 4.30
CA ILE A 69 -17.20 0.69 3.67
C ILE A 69 -18.32 1.25 4.56
N GLN A 70 -19.09 0.39 5.23
CA GLN A 70 -20.22 0.81 6.06
C GLN A 70 -19.80 1.36 7.44
N ASN A 71 -18.70 0.87 8.01
CA ASN A 71 -18.34 1.15 9.41
C ASN A 71 -17.05 1.98 9.56
N ASP A 72 -16.20 2.00 8.54
CA ASP A 72 -14.94 2.74 8.51
C ASP A 72 -14.53 3.10 7.07
N ALA A 73 -15.40 3.86 6.41
CA ALA A 73 -15.18 4.32 5.03
C ALA A 73 -13.86 5.11 4.88
N ALA A 74 -13.44 5.82 5.93
CA ALA A 74 -12.20 6.58 5.92
C ALA A 74 -10.98 5.65 5.76
N LEU A 75 -10.90 4.57 6.54
CA LEU A 75 -9.84 3.58 6.39
C LEU A 75 -9.84 2.96 4.99
N PHE A 76 -11.02 2.60 4.47
CA PHE A 76 -11.15 2.04 3.12
C PHE A 76 -10.60 2.99 2.04
N TYR A 77 -11.07 4.24 1.99
CA TYR A 77 -10.64 5.19 0.96
C TYR A 77 -9.18 5.61 1.11
N ASN A 78 -8.66 5.67 2.34
CA ASN A 78 -7.25 5.93 2.56
C ASN A 78 -6.37 4.79 2.05
N LEU A 79 -6.76 3.53 2.28
CA LEU A 79 -6.07 2.37 1.71
C LEU A 79 -6.09 2.37 0.18
N GLN A 80 -7.24 2.67 -0.42
CA GLN A 80 -7.34 2.81 -1.88
C GLN A 80 -6.40 3.91 -2.41
N SER A 81 -6.29 5.02 -1.69
CA SER A 81 -5.38 6.11 -2.05
C SER A 81 -3.92 5.68 -2.00
N VAL A 82 -3.51 4.93 -0.98
CA VAL A 82 -2.16 4.34 -0.89
C VAL A 82 -1.91 3.38 -2.06
N MET A 83 -2.88 2.54 -2.39
CA MET A 83 -2.76 1.60 -3.51
C MET A 83 -2.60 2.30 -4.86
N LEU A 84 -3.35 3.38 -5.09
CA LEU A 84 -3.21 4.20 -6.29
C LEU A 84 -1.82 4.82 -6.37
N ALA A 85 -1.32 5.40 -5.28
CA ALA A 85 0.01 5.98 -5.22
C ALA A 85 1.11 4.94 -5.54
N VAL A 86 1.04 3.76 -4.94
CA VAL A 86 1.98 2.65 -5.22
C VAL A 86 1.89 2.20 -6.69
N SER A 87 0.69 2.13 -7.25
CA SER A 87 0.49 1.74 -8.66
C SER A 87 1.04 2.78 -9.62
N MET A 88 0.86 4.07 -9.33
CA MET A 88 1.43 5.17 -10.10
C MET A 88 2.96 5.12 -10.06
N LEU A 89 3.56 4.91 -8.88
CA LEU A 89 5.01 4.78 -8.75
C LEU A 89 5.55 3.58 -9.53
N LYS A 90 4.89 2.41 -9.44
CA LYS A 90 5.26 1.23 -10.23
C LYS A 90 5.23 1.54 -11.72
N ASN A 91 4.14 2.13 -12.20
CA ASN A 91 4.00 2.48 -13.62
C ASN A 91 5.08 3.47 -14.07
N PHE A 92 5.42 4.47 -13.24
CA PHE A 92 6.50 5.40 -13.52
C PHE A 92 7.85 4.68 -13.65
N LEU A 93 8.21 3.81 -12.72
CA LEU A 93 9.47 3.06 -12.74
C LEU A 93 9.58 2.13 -13.96
N GLU A 94 8.50 1.44 -14.31
CA GLU A 94 8.44 0.58 -15.49
C GLU A 94 8.67 1.38 -16.79
N ASN A 95 8.04 2.56 -16.90
CA ASN A 95 8.24 3.44 -18.04
C ASN A 95 9.65 4.04 -18.08
N LEU A 96 10.19 4.47 -16.94
CA LEU A 96 11.56 5.01 -16.85
C LEU A 96 12.59 3.98 -17.32
N SER A 97 12.46 2.74 -16.85
CA SER A 97 13.31 1.62 -17.28
C SER A 97 13.18 1.36 -18.78
N GLY A 98 11.96 1.40 -19.32
CA GLY A 98 11.70 1.26 -20.75
C GLY A 98 12.37 2.37 -21.58
N THR A 99 12.26 3.62 -21.13
CA THR A 99 12.87 4.79 -21.78
C THR A 99 14.39 4.72 -21.76
N MET A 100 15.00 4.46 -20.59
CA MET A 100 16.46 4.33 -20.48
C MET A 100 17.02 3.24 -21.39
N ARG A 101 16.32 2.10 -21.49
CA ARG A 101 16.72 1.00 -22.38
C ARG A 101 16.69 1.41 -23.85
N ARG A 102 15.69 2.19 -24.28
CA ARG A 102 15.61 2.71 -25.65
C ARG A 102 16.72 3.72 -25.94
N SER A 103 16.96 4.66 -25.02
CA SER A 103 18.02 5.66 -25.19
C SER A 103 19.41 5.05 -25.36
N ILE A 104 19.69 3.94 -24.65
CA ILE A 104 20.94 3.20 -24.84
C ILE A 104 21.02 2.58 -26.26
N LEU A 105 19.94 1.98 -26.74
CA LEU A 105 19.88 1.36 -28.07
C LEU A 105 19.95 2.37 -29.23
N GLU A 106 19.49 3.60 -29.02
CA GLU A 106 19.58 4.69 -30.01
C GLU A 106 20.93 5.42 -30.00
N SER A 107 21.76 5.17 -28.98
CA SER A 107 23.09 5.76 -28.83
C SER A 107 24.25 4.87 -29.32
N VAL A 108 23.94 3.70 -29.89
CA VAL A 108 24.87 2.72 -30.50
C VAL A 108 24.57 2.60 -31.98
#